data_AF-A0AA41VW59-F1
#
_entry.id   AF-A0AA41VW59-F1
#
_cell.length_a   1.000
_cell.length_b   1.000
_cell.length_c   1.000
_cell.angle_alpha   90.00
_cell.angle_beta   90.00
_cell.angle_gamma   90.00
#
_symmetry.space_group_name_H-M   'P 1'
#
loop_
_entity.id
_entity.type
_entity.pdbx_description
1 polymer ?
#
loop_
_entity_poly.entity_id
_entity_poly.type
_entity_poly.pdbx_seq_one_letter_code
_entity_poly.pdbx_strand_id
1 'polypeptide(L)'
;MLDGAVNLPKQLFGGDSVSVVAPHEVVQPAKGGRDLLRIFKELKQSVSADWGGFKPLVVEEDKEFIEKKEKLQDLETQLTSASQQAELLVKAQHDIGETLGELGLAFVKLTKFESEEAIFNSQRVRAADIKRLATAAVKASRNYRESNALTVKHLDPLHEYLGLMLAVRGAFSDRSSALLTVQTLLSELSAMESRAEKLQVASSKIFGGDKTRIRKLEELNETIKVTEEAKLCAVREYERIKENNRSELERLERERQEDFLNMLKGFVINQVAYAEKIAKVWENVADETSGYRKENNS
;
A
#
# COMPACT_ATOMS: atom_id res chain seq x y z
N MET A 1 -10.96 23.90 42.13
CA MET A 1 -10.60 23.41 40.78
C MET A 1 -9.13 23.04 40.79
N LEU A 2 -8.87 21.75 41.06
CA LEU A 2 -8.07 20.81 40.27
C LEU A 2 -6.58 20.94 40.58
N ASP A 3 -6.02 20.32 41.63
CA ASP A 3 -5.96 18.88 41.93
C ASP A 3 -5.78 18.02 40.67
N GLY A 4 -4.52 17.88 40.25
CA GLY A 4 -4.15 17.18 39.01
C GLY A 4 -2.68 16.79 38.91
N ALA A 5 -1.94 16.75 40.03
CA ALA A 5 -0.51 16.44 40.02
C ALA A 5 -0.10 15.30 40.98
N VAL A 6 -1.06 14.58 41.61
CA VAL A 6 -0.74 13.66 42.72
C VAL A 6 -0.93 12.17 42.38
N ASN A 7 -1.39 11.80 41.18
CA ASN A 7 -1.56 10.39 40.81
C ASN A 7 -0.71 9.98 39.60
N LEU A 8 0.61 10.17 39.69
CA LEU A 8 1.53 9.39 38.87
C LEU A 8 1.63 7.99 39.49
N PRO A 9 1.41 6.90 38.71
CA PRO A 9 1.56 5.55 39.21
C PRO A 9 2.94 5.37 39.83
N LYS A 10 3.02 4.85 41.06
CA LYS A 10 4.29 4.57 41.75
C LYS A 10 5.21 3.61 40.96
N GLN A 11 4.72 3.01 39.87
CA GLN A 11 5.47 2.22 38.90
C GLN A 11 6.45 3.03 38.03
N LEU A 12 6.34 4.37 38.01
CA LEU A 12 7.27 5.26 37.30
C LEU A 12 8.56 5.58 38.08
N PHE A 13 8.57 5.37 39.39
CA PHE A 13 9.74 5.57 40.24
C PHE A 13 10.28 4.21 40.64
N GLY A 14 11.44 3.85 40.10
CA GLY A 14 12.08 2.53 40.22
C GLY A 14 12.14 1.99 41.65
N GLY A 15 11.10 1.24 42.02
CA GLY A 15 11.18 0.20 43.04
C GLY A 15 11.61 -1.09 42.34
N ASP A 16 12.50 -1.86 42.99
CA ASP A 16 13.14 -3.10 42.53
C ASP A 16 12.20 -4.26 42.10
N SER A 17 10.92 -4.01 41.83
CA SER A 17 10.06 -4.95 41.13
C SER A 17 10.30 -4.82 39.63
N VAL A 18 11.09 -5.74 39.06
CA VAL A 18 11.08 -6.00 37.63
C VAL A 18 9.63 -6.29 37.24
N SER A 19 8.99 -5.36 36.54
CA SER A 19 7.68 -5.60 35.93
C SER A 19 7.86 -6.68 34.88
N VAL A 20 7.62 -7.94 35.28
CA VAL A 20 7.70 -9.10 34.41
C VAL A 20 6.50 -9.03 33.45
N VAL A 21 6.78 -8.85 32.16
CA VAL A 21 5.73 -8.93 31.13
C VAL A 21 5.25 -10.37 31.11
N ALA A 22 3.95 -10.58 31.33
CA ALA A 22 3.43 -11.93 31.37
C ALA A 22 3.51 -12.57 29.97
N PRO A 23 3.81 -13.87 29.83
CA PRO A 23 4.06 -14.50 28.53
C PRO A 23 2.93 -14.34 27.49
N HIS A 24 1.70 -14.09 27.94
CA HIS A 24 0.53 -13.86 27.08
C HIS A 24 0.42 -12.41 26.57
N GLU A 25 0.96 -11.43 27.30
CA GLU A 25 0.96 -10.01 26.91
C GLU A 25 1.98 -9.74 25.79
N VAL A 26 3.03 -10.56 25.72
CA VAL A 26 4.07 -10.50 24.67
C VAL A 26 3.52 -10.76 23.27
N VAL A 27 2.46 -11.57 23.17
CA VAL A 27 1.85 -12.02 21.91
C VAL A 27 0.93 -10.96 21.29
N GLN A 28 0.46 -9.99 22.09
CA GLN A 28 -0.37 -8.90 21.59
C GLN A 28 0.52 -7.75 21.05
N PRO A 29 0.14 -7.09 19.94
CA PRO A 29 0.74 -5.83 19.54
C PRO A 29 0.64 -4.82 20.69
N ALA A 30 1.74 -4.15 21.03
CA ALA A 30 1.76 -3.19 22.13
C ALA A 30 0.72 -2.07 21.87
N LYS A 31 -0.41 -2.10 22.58
CA LYS A 31 -1.54 -1.18 22.38
C LYS A 31 -2.11 -0.75 23.74
N GLY A 32 -1.64 0.40 24.24
CA GLY A 32 -2.25 1.12 25.36
C GLY A 32 -1.33 1.38 26.55
N GLY A 33 -1.91 1.93 27.64
CA GLY A 33 -1.17 2.47 28.80
C GLY A 33 -0.35 1.46 29.62
N ARG A 34 -0.72 0.16 29.61
CA ARG A 34 0.05 -0.91 30.27
C ARG A 34 1.25 -1.38 29.44
N ASP A 35 1.25 -1.12 28.14
CA ASP A 35 2.35 -1.42 27.22
C ASP A 35 3.42 -0.32 27.16
N LEU A 36 3.25 0.81 27.85
CA LEU A 36 4.18 1.95 27.76
C LEU A 36 5.62 1.60 28.18
N LEU A 37 5.79 0.71 29.15
CA LEU A 37 7.11 0.23 29.57
C LEU A 37 7.74 -0.69 28.52
N ARG A 38 6.95 -1.55 27.87
CA ARG A 38 7.39 -2.39 26.76
C ARG A 38 7.78 -1.50 25.56
N ILE A 39 6.93 -0.55 25.20
CA ILE A 39 7.19 0.43 24.12
C ILE A 39 8.46 1.24 24.42
N PHE A 40 8.65 1.70 25.66
CA PHE A 40 9.86 2.44 26.04
C PHE A 40 11.12 1.58 25.96
N LYS A 41 11.05 0.32 26.39
CA LYS A 41 12.15 -0.65 26.28
C LYS A 41 12.48 -0.96 24.82
N GLU A 42 11.46 -1.22 24.01
CA GLU A 42 11.58 -1.46 22.57
C GLU A 42 12.16 -0.24 21.84
N LEU A 43 11.72 0.99 22.20
CA LEU A 43 12.28 2.24 21.67
C LEU A 43 13.75 2.44 22.08
N LYS A 44 14.11 2.14 23.32
CA LYS A 44 15.50 2.21 23.77
C LYS A 44 16.36 1.20 23.00
N GLN A 45 15.85 -0.01 22.79
CA GLN A 45 16.53 -1.06 22.04
C GLN A 45 16.73 -0.66 20.57
N SER A 46 15.72 -0.09 19.91
CA SER A 46 15.83 0.36 18.51
C SER A 46 16.86 1.47 18.34
N VAL A 47 16.84 2.50 19.20
CA VAL A 47 17.83 3.60 19.16
C VAL A 47 19.25 3.09 19.46
N SER A 48 19.39 2.13 20.37
CA SER A 48 20.70 1.54 20.73
C SER A 48 21.28 0.68 19.61
N ALA A 49 20.43 0.01 18.81
CA ALA A 49 20.84 -0.75 17.64
C ALA A 49 21.28 0.16 16.48
N ASP A 50 20.58 1.28 16.24
CA ASP A 50 20.84 2.20 15.13
C ASP A 50 22.09 3.09 15.34
N TRP A 51 22.46 3.41 16.58
CA TRP A 51 23.58 4.32 16.90
C TRP A 51 24.94 3.61 17.16
N GLY A 52 25.06 2.31 16.84
CA GLY A 52 26.36 1.68 16.59
C GLY A 52 27.13 1.11 17.80
N GLY A 53 26.47 0.76 18.90
CA GLY A 53 27.13 0.16 20.08
C GLY A 53 26.96 -1.35 20.26
N PHE A 54 25.83 -1.92 19.82
CA PHE A 54 25.49 -3.33 20.03
C PHE A 54 24.88 -3.92 18.76
N LYS A 55 25.50 -4.97 18.21
CA LYS A 55 24.89 -5.79 17.17
C LYS A 55 23.72 -6.56 17.82
N PRO A 56 22.48 -6.47 17.31
CA PRO A 56 21.36 -7.23 17.85
C PRO A 56 21.70 -8.72 17.91
N LEU A 57 21.31 -9.40 19.00
CA LEU A 57 21.58 -10.83 19.20
C LEU A 57 20.94 -11.71 18.12
N VAL A 58 19.89 -11.21 17.46
CA VAL A 58 19.22 -11.81 16.31
C VAL A 58 18.91 -10.69 15.33
N VAL A 59 19.22 -10.86 14.05
CA VAL A 59 18.91 -9.92 12.97
C VAL A 59 17.91 -10.57 12.02
N GLU A 60 17.16 -9.77 11.26
CA GLU A 60 16.37 -10.26 10.12
C GLU A 60 17.34 -10.78 9.05
N GLU A 61 17.64 -12.08 9.07
CA GLU A 61 18.58 -12.74 8.14
C GLU A 61 17.86 -13.36 6.92
N ASP A 62 16.54 -13.24 6.85
CA ASP A 62 15.72 -13.76 5.77
C ASP A 62 15.92 -12.92 4.49
N LYS A 63 16.94 -13.33 3.71
CA LYS A 63 17.29 -12.70 2.43
C LYS A 63 16.11 -12.68 1.46
N GLU A 64 15.33 -13.75 1.42
CA GLU A 64 14.17 -13.84 0.54
C GLU A 64 13.12 -12.79 0.91
N PHE A 65 12.86 -12.60 2.21
CA PHE A 65 11.97 -11.54 2.68
C PHE A 65 12.50 -10.14 2.33
N ILE A 66 13.80 -9.87 2.52
CA ILE A 66 14.40 -8.57 2.21
C ILE A 66 14.25 -8.26 0.72
N GLU A 67 14.59 -9.22 -0.16
CA GLU A 67 14.44 -9.07 -1.61
C GLU A 67 12.99 -8.86 -2.03
N LYS A 68 12.04 -9.62 -1.45
CA LYS A 68 10.60 -9.45 -1.73
C LYS A 68 10.09 -8.10 -1.24
N LYS A 69 10.56 -7.63 -0.09
CA LYS A 69 10.21 -6.32 0.47
C LYS A 69 10.67 -5.19 -0.44
N GLU A 70 11.91 -5.24 -0.92
CA GLU A 70 12.44 -4.25 -1.88
C GLU A 70 11.65 -4.25 -3.19
N LYS A 71 11.41 -5.42 -3.78
CA LYS A 71 10.59 -5.56 -5.00
C LYS A 71 9.19 -4.99 -4.83
N LEU A 72 8.58 -5.11 -3.65
CA LEU A 72 7.26 -4.56 -3.37
C LEU A 72 7.28 -3.04 -3.19
N GLN A 73 8.36 -2.46 -2.67
CA GLN A 73 8.54 -1.01 -2.62
C GLN A 73 8.70 -0.42 -4.02
N ASP A 74 9.46 -1.10 -4.88
CA ASP A 74 9.58 -0.75 -6.30
C ASP A 74 8.24 -0.86 -7.00
N LEU A 75 7.51 -1.96 -6.76
CA LEU A 75 6.17 -2.16 -7.31
C LEU A 75 5.22 -1.04 -6.88
N GLU A 76 5.21 -0.65 -5.61
CA GLU A 76 4.36 0.45 -5.12
C GLU A 76 4.66 1.78 -5.82
N THR A 77 5.94 2.05 -6.08
CA THR A 77 6.36 3.23 -6.85
C THR A 77 5.86 3.15 -8.30
N GLN A 78 5.99 1.98 -8.93
CA GLN A 78 5.50 1.74 -10.29
C GLN A 78 3.96 1.83 -10.38
N LEU A 79 3.25 1.29 -9.39
CA LEU A 79 1.79 1.37 -9.29
C LEU A 79 1.33 2.82 -9.18
N THR A 80 2.01 3.62 -8.35
CA THR A 80 1.70 5.05 -8.19
C THR A 80 1.84 5.78 -9.53
N SER A 81 2.97 5.54 -10.22
CA SER A 81 3.21 6.14 -11.53
C SER A 81 2.19 5.68 -12.58
N ALA A 82 1.90 4.38 -12.65
CA ALA A 82 0.93 3.81 -13.58
C ALA A 82 -0.49 4.34 -13.32
N SER A 83 -0.89 4.46 -12.07
CA SER A 83 -2.17 5.04 -11.65
C SER A 83 -2.30 6.48 -12.11
N GLN A 84 -1.26 7.30 -11.92
CA GLN A 84 -1.26 8.68 -12.39
C GLN A 84 -1.36 8.77 -13.92
N GLN A 85 -0.66 7.90 -14.65
CA GLN A 85 -0.77 7.84 -16.11
C GLN A 85 -2.17 7.39 -16.57
N ALA A 86 -2.79 6.45 -15.85
CA ALA A 86 -4.16 6.02 -16.10
C ALA A 86 -5.16 7.18 -15.92
N GLU A 87 -5.03 7.98 -14.86
CA GLU A 87 -5.85 9.18 -14.66
C GLU A 87 -5.69 10.21 -15.79
N LEU A 88 -4.46 10.46 -16.22
CA LEU A 88 -4.18 11.36 -17.34
C LEU A 88 -4.80 10.85 -18.65
N LEU A 89 -4.72 9.55 -18.90
CA LEU A 89 -5.35 8.92 -20.07
C LEU A 89 -6.87 9.07 -20.03
N VAL A 90 -7.51 8.74 -18.91
CA VAL A 90 -8.97 8.85 -18.73
C VAL A 90 -9.43 10.29 -18.92
N LYS A 91 -8.65 11.26 -18.40
CA LYS A 91 -8.92 12.67 -18.59
C LYS A 91 -8.81 13.08 -20.05
N ALA A 92 -7.73 12.70 -20.73
CA ALA A 92 -7.56 13.01 -22.16
C ALA A 92 -8.70 12.41 -23.02
N GLN A 93 -9.12 11.18 -22.73
CA GLN A 93 -10.26 10.55 -23.42
C GLN A 93 -11.59 11.26 -23.15
N HIS A 94 -11.80 11.71 -21.91
CA HIS A 94 -12.95 12.53 -21.55
C HIS A 94 -12.97 13.85 -22.33
N ASP A 95 -11.85 14.59 -22.32
CA ASP A 95 -11.71 15.89 -22.97
C ASP A 95 -11.92 15.81 -24.49
N ILE A 96 -11.43 14.74 -25.14
CA ILE A 96 -11.71 14.46 -26.56
C ILE A 96 -13.22 14.26 -26.78
N GLY A 97 -13.86 13.45 -25.92
CA GLY A 97 -15.29 13.20 -26.00
C GLY A 97 -16.12 14.48 -25.83
N GLU A 98 -15.77 15.35 -24.88
CA GLU A 98 -16.41 16.65 -24.68
C GLU A 98 -16.23 17.56 -25.89
N THR A 99 -14.99 17.75 -26.33
CA THR A 99 -14.63 18.62 -27.46
C THR A 99 -15.36 18.21 -28.74
N LEU A 100 -15.44 16.91 -29.04
CA LEU A 100 -16.19 16.41 -30.20
C LEU A 100 -17.70 16.65 -30.07
N GLY A 101 -18.23 16.61 -28.85
CA GLY A 101 -19.64 16.91 -28.57
C GLY A 101 -19.95 18.38 -28.84
N GLU A 102 -19.12 19.28 -28.31
CA GLU A 102 -19.23 20.72 -28.54
C GLU A 102 -19.06 21.09 -30.02
N LEU A 103 -18.08 20.49 -30.69
CA LEU A 103 -17.87 20.66 -32.13
C LEU A 103 -19.10 20.22 -32.93
N GLY A 104 -19.68 19.08 -32.58
CA GLY A 104 -20.92 18.59 -33.19
C GLY A 104 -22.08 19.59 -33.03
N LEU A 105 -22.27 20.14 -31.83
CA LEU A 105 -23.30 21.15 -31.57
C LEU A 105 -23.04 22.46 -32.33
N ALA A 106 -21.79 22.88 -32.47
CA ALA A 106 -21.42 24.04 -33.27
C ALA A 106 -21.79 23.83 -34.75
N PHE A 107 -21.51 22.65 -35.31
CA PHE A 107 -21.89 22.32 -36.68
C PHE A 107 -23.41 22.21 -36.88
N VAL A 108 -24.17 21.76 -35.87
CA VAL A 108 -25.65 21.81 -35.92
C VAL A 108 -26.13 23.26 -36.06
N LYS A 109 -25.58 24.19 -35.28
CA LYS A 109 -25.93 25.62 -35.37
C LYS A 109 -25.57 26.20 -36.74
N LEU A 110 -24.37 25.87 -37.24
CA LEU A 110 -23.92 26.32 -38.57
C LEU A 110 -24.82 25.77 -39.69
N THR A 111 -25.19 24.49 -39.62
CA THR A 111 -26.13 23.87 -40.57
C THR A 111 -27.46 24.62 -40.59
N LYS A 112 -28.00 24.96 -39.41
CA LYS A 112 -29.26 25.69 -39.29
C LYS A 112 -29.15 27.06 -39.96
N PHE A 113 -28.11 27.82 -39.63
CA PHE A 113 -27.84 29.13 -40.24
C PHE A 113 -27.72 29.04 -41.76
N GLU A 114 -26.88 28.14 -42.28
CA GLU A 114 -26.72 27.99 -43.73
C GLU A 114 -28.01 27.55 -44.44
N SER A 115 -28.86 26.74 -43.77
CA SER A 115 -30.12 26.28 -44.35
C SER A 115 -31.18 27.38 -44.39
N GLU A 116 -31.26 28.21 -43.36
CA GLU A 116 -32.22 29.32 -43.26
C GLU A 116 -31.87 30.46 -44.24
N GLU A 117 -30.58 30.69 -44.50
CA GLU A 117 -30.07 31.75 -45.38
C GLU A 117 -29.73 31.27 -46.82
N ALA A 118 -30.10 30.03 -47.19
CA ALA A 118 -29.72 29.44 -48.47
C ALA A 118 -30.50 30.02 -49.67
N ILE A 119 -29.80 30.77 -50.51
CA ILE A 119 -30.30 31.27 -51.81
C ILE A 119 -29.87 30.32 -52.94
N PHE A 120 -28.63 29.82 -52.90
CA PHE A 120 -28.03 29.00 -53.95
C PHE A 120 -28.01 27.51 -53.61
N ASN A 121 -27.98 26.65 -54.64
CA ASN A 121 -27.92 25.19 -54.45
C ASN A 121 -26.62 24.75 -53.76
N SER A 122 -25.50 25.42 -54.01
CA SER A 122 -24.21 25.15 -53.37
C SER A 122 -24.25 25.32 -51.85
N GLN A 123 -25.02 26.29 -51.32
CA GLN A 123 -25.22 26.48 -49.88
C GLN A 123 -26.03 25.32 -49.28
N ARG A 124 -27.03 24.81 -49.99
CA ARG A 124 -27.84 23.65 -49.54
C ARG A 124 -27.02 22.36 -49.48
N VAL A 125 -26.15 22.14 -50.47
CA VAL A 125 -25.22 21.00 -50.50
C VAL A 125 -24.25 21.09 -49.31
N ARG A 126 -23.61 22.25 -49.11
CA ARG A 126 -22.69 22.46 -47.99
C ARG A 126 -23.36 22.29 -46.62
N ALA A 127 -24.58 22.82 -46.44
CA ALA A 127 -25.33 22.64 -45.21
C ALA A 127 -25.60 21.15 -44.93
N ALA A 128 -25.91 20.35 -45.95
CA ALA A 128 -26.09 18.91 -45.81
C ALA A 128 -24.80 18.19 -45.39
N ASP A 129 -23.63 18.59 -45.92
CA ASP A 129 -22.34 18.04 -45.53
C ASP A 129 -21.93 18.43 -44.11
N ILE A 130 -22.16 19.69 -43.72
CA ILE A 130 -21.94 20.14 -42.34
C ILE A 130 -22.84 19.36 -41.38
N LYS A 131 -24.08 19.05 -41.77
CA LYS A 131 -25.00 18.22 -40.96
C LYS A 131 -24.47 16.80 -40.76
N ARG A 132 -23.88 16.19 -41.80
CA ARG A 132 -23.26 14.87 -41.72
C ARG A 132 -22.08 14.90 -40.76
N LEU A 133 -21.22 15.90 -40.88
CA LEU A 133 -20.08 16.12 -39.98
C LEU A 133 -20.52 16.34 -38.53
N ALA A 134 -21.58 17.13 -38.32
CA ALA A 134 -22.17 17.35 -37.00
C ALA A 134 -22.61 16.03 -36.35
N THR A 135 -23.34 15.21 -37.11
CA THR A 135 -23.87 13.92 -36.64
C THR A 135 -22.73 12.95 -36.32
N ALA A 136 -21.70 12.91 -37.15
CA ALA A 136 -20.51 12.08 -36.94
C ALA A 136 -19.73 12.51 -35.69
N ALA A 137 -19.52 13.81 -35.48
CA ALA A 137 -18.84 14.35 -34.30
C ALA A 137 -19.58 14.00 -33.01
N VAL A 138 -20.92 14.16 -32.96
CA VAL A 138 -21.74 13.75 -31.80
C VAL A 138 -21.67 12.24 -31.56
N LYS A 139 -21.69 11.43 -32.63
CA LYS A 139 -21.58 9.98 -32.51
C LYS A 139 -20.20 9.54 -32.01
N ALA A 140 -19.13 10.15 -32.51
CA ALA A 140 -17.77 9.91 -32.04
C ALA A 140 -17.61 10.33 -30.56
N SER A 141 -18.14 11.50 -30.17
CA SER A 141 -18.20 11.95 -28.77
C SER A 141 -18.83 10.90 -27.85
N ARG A 142 -19.98 10.36 -28.23
CA ARG A 142 -20.65 9.29 -27.47
C ARG A 142 -19.79 8.03 -27.36
N ASN A 143 -19.16 7.59 -28.46
CA ASN A 143 -18.25 6.44 -28.44
C ASN A 143 -17.04 6.67 -27.51
N TYR A 144 -16.45 7.86 -27.51
CA TYR A 144 -15.37 8.20 -26.57
C TYR A 144 -15.84 8.17 -25.11
N ARG A 145 -17.03 8.70 -24.82
CA ARG A 145 -17.60 8.65 -23.45
C ARG A 145 -17.87 7.23 -22.97
N GLU A 146 -18.45 6.39 -23.82
CA GLU A 146 -18.70 4.97 -23.51
C GLU A 146 -17.39 4.19 -23.34
N SER A 147 -16.40 4.41 -24.23
CA SER A 147 -15.07 3.83 -24.13
C SER A 147 -14.38 4.23 -22.82
N ASN A 148 -14.43 5.51 -22.46
CA ASN A 148 -13.75 6.04 -21.28
C ASN A 148 -14.34 5.49 -19.97
N ALA A 149 -15.67 5.31 -19.90
CA ALA A 149 -16.30 4.66 -18.75
C ALA A 149 -15.80 3.22 -18.53
N LEU A 150 -15.55 2.49 -19.62
CA LEU A 150 -14.95 1.15 -19.57
C LEU A 150 -13.45 1.20 -19.28
N THR A 151 -12.72 2.21 -19.79
CA THR A 151 -11.31 2.44 -19.45
C THR A 151 -11.12 2.58 -17.94
N VAL A 152 -11.93 3.42 -17.29
CA VAL A 152 -11.89 3.60 -15.82
C VAL A 152 -12.07 2.24 -15.14
N LYS A 153 -13.15 1.52 -15.47
CA LYS A 153 -13.45 0.22 -14.88
C LYS A 153 -12.32 -0.80 -15.08
N HIS A 154 -11.71 -0.84 -16.25
CA HIS A 154 -10.62 -1.78 -16.51
C HIS A 154 -9.37 -1.44 -15.71
N LEU A 155 -9.10 -0.16 -15.46
CA LEU A 155 -7.89 0.31 -14.77
C LEU A 155 -8.05 0.41 -13.24
N ASP A 156 -9.26 0.19 -12.70
CA ASP A 156 -9.55 0.12 -11.26
C ASP A 156 -8.55 -0.74 -10.44
N PRO A 157 -8.04 -1.89 -10.93
CA PRO A 157 -7.08 -2.70 -10.19
C PRO A 157 -5.79 -1.95 -9.79
N LEU A 158 -5.39 -0.89 -10.51
CA LEU A 158 -4.24 -0.07 -10.10
C LEU A 158 -4.48 0.57 -8.71
N HIS A 159 -5.68 1.10 -8.47
CA HIS A 159 -6.05 1.71 -7.20
C HIS A 159 -6.26 0.66 -6.10
N GLU A 160 -6.84 -0.49 -6.43
CA GLU A 160 -7.03 -1.59 -5.48
C GLU A 160 -5.68 -2.09 -4.95
N TYR A 161 -4.70 -2.29 -5.84
CA TYR A 161 -3.36 -2.73 -5.44
C TYR A 161 -2.56 -1.64 -4.72
N LEU A 162 -2.74 -0.36 -5.04
CA LEU A 162 -2.22 0.74 -4.23
C LEU A 162 -2.76 0.71 -2.79
N GLY A 163 -4.06 0.48 -2.63
CA GLY A 163 -4.67 0.29 -1.31
C GLY A 163 -4.11 -0.92 -0.57
N LEU A 164 -3.88 -2.02 -1.29
CA LEU A 164 -3.31 -3.25 -0.74
C LEU A 164 -1.86 -3.06 -0.25
N MET A 165 -1.08 -2.17 -0.88
CA MET A 165 0.28 -1.86 -0.42
C MET A 165 0.31 -1.31 1.03
N LEU A 166 -0.76 -0.65 1.49
CA LEU A 166 -0.88 -0.22 2.89
C LEU A 166 -0.94 -1.42 3.85
N ALA A 167 -1.70 -2.46 3.48
CA ALA A 167 -1.79 -3.68 4.28
C ALA A 167 -0.46 -4.45 4.28
N VAL A 168 0.23 -4.49 3.13
CA VAL A 168 1.58 -5.07 3.00
C VAL A 168 2.57 -4.36 3.93
N ARG A 169 2.59 -3.02 3.93
CA ARG A 169 3.42 -2.22 4.84
C ARG A 169 3.10 -2.51 6.31
N GLY A 170 1.80 -2.62 6.64
CA GLY A 170 1.34 -3.02 7.97
C GLY A 170 1.91 -4.38 8.39
N ALA A 171 1.77 -5.39 7.54
CA ALA A 171 2.29 -6.74 7.81
C ALA A 171 3.83 -6.76 7.96
N PHE A 172 4.55 -5.93 7.22
CA PHE A 172 6.01 -5.79 7.39
C PHE A 172 6.38 -5.09 8.70
N SER A 173 5.59 -4.09 9.10
CA SER A 173 5.76 -3.44 10.40
C SER A 173 5.52 -4.42 11.54
N ASP A 174 4.45 -5.24 11.46
CA ASP A 174 4.14 -6.26 12.47
C ASP A 174 5.29 -7.27 12.62
N ARG A 175 5.88 -7.73 11.51
CA ARG A 175 7.06 -8.59 11.53
C ARG A 175 8.27 -7.93 12.19
N SER A 176 8.55 -6.67 11.85
CA SER A 176 9.65 -5.90 12.46
C SER A 176 9.42 -5.66 13.97
N SER A 177 8.19 -5.37 14.39
CA SER A 177 7.82 -5.23 15.79
C SER A 177 7.99 -6.54 16.56
N ALA A 178 7.54 -7.66 16.00
CA ALA A 178 7.72 -8.97 16.63
C ALA A 178 9.20 -9.35 16.79
N LEU A 179 10.03 -9.05 15.78
CA LEU A 179 11.49 -9.23 15.87
C LEU A 179 12.09 -8.36 16.98
N LEU A 180 11.67 -7.09 17.09
CA LEU A 180 12.15 -6.18 18.13
C LEU A 180 11.80 -6.67 19.54
N THR A 181 10.60 -7.23 19.73
CA THR A 181 10.22 -7.88 20.99
C THR A 181 11.13 -9.07 21.31
N VAL A 182 11.43 -9.94 20.33
CA VAL A 182 12.37 -11.06 20.52
C VAL A 182 13.76 -10.57 20.92
N GLN A 183 14.29 -9.55 20.22
CA GLN A 183 15.60 -8.96 20.52
C GLN A 183 15.66 -8.33 21.93
N THR A 184 14.58 -7.66 22.34
CA THR A 184 14.46 -7.04 23.65
C THR A 184 14.51 -8.10 24.75
N LEU A 185 13.70 -9.16 24.63
CA LEU A 185 13.66 -10.23 25.63
C LEU A 185 14.99 -11.01 25.70
N LEU A 186 15.66 -11.25 24.57
CA LEU A 186 17.00 -11.86 24.55
C LEU A 186 18.03 -11.00 25.29
N SER A 187 18.00 -9.68 25.08
CA SER A 187 18.92 -8.74 25.72
C SER A 187 18.66 -8.66 27.24
N GLU A 188 17.38 -8.63 27.64
CA GLU A 188 16.99 -8.65 29.04
C GLU A 188 17.40 -9.95 29.74
N LEU A 189 17.16 -11.09 29.10
CA LEU A 189 17.52 -12.41 29.63
C LEU A 189 19.04 -12.53 29.83
N SER A 190 19.85 -12.13 28.83
CA SER A 190 21.32 -12.11 28.95
C SER A 190 21.81 -11.20 30.08
N ALA A 191 21.20 -10.02 30.25
CA ALA A 191 21.53 -9.11 31.35
C ALA A 191 21.19 -9.71 32.72
N MET A 192 20.06 -10.42 32.83
CA MET A 192 19.64 -11.09 34.06
C MET A 192 20.54 -12.28 34.39
N GLU A 193 20.91 -13.11 33.40
CA GLU A 193 21.86 -14.21 33.55
C GLU A 193 23.22 -13.72 34.05
N SER A 194 23.78 -12.66 33.44
CA SER A 194 25.04 -12.07 33.90
C SER A 194 24.96 -11.55 35.34
N ARG A 195 23.82 -10.99 35.74
CA ARG A 195 23.59 -10.54 37.13
C ARG A 195 23.48 -11.72 38.09
N ALA A 196 22.82 -12.80 37.69
CA ALA A 196 22.70 -14.04 38.47
C ALA A 196 24.06 -14.70 38.69
N GLU A 197 24.88 -14.80 37.64
CA GLU A 197 26.25 -15.34 37.71
C GLU A 197 27.11 -14.53 38.70
N LYS A 198 27.08 -13.20 38.62
CA LYS A 198 27.81 -12.32 39.55
C LYS A 198 27.35 -12.50 41.00
N LEU A 199 26.04 -12.63 41.23
CA LEU A 199 25.48 -12.89 42.56
C LEU A 199 25.87 -14.27 43.10
N GLN A 200 25.91 -15.28 42.25
CA GLN A 200 26.33 -16.64 42.59
C GLN A 200 27.82 -16.67 42.99
N VAL A 201 28.69 -16.04 42.20
CA VAL A 201 30.12 -15.92 42.52
C VAL A 201 30.35 -15.11 43.81
N ALA A 202 29.52 -14.10 44.07
CA ALA A 202 29.63 -13.29 45.29
C ALA A 202 29.09 -13.99 46.54
N SER A 203 28.19 -14.98 46.40
CA SER A 203 27.64 -15.74 47.53
C SER A 203 28.54 -16.90 47.94
N SER A 204 29.22 -17.54 46.98
CA SER A 204 30.15 -18.66 47.23
C SER A 204 31.43 -18.26 47.96
N LYS A 205 31.83 -16.98 47.90
CA LYS A 205 33.00 -16.44 48.61
C LYS A 205 32.81 -16.27 50.13
N ILE A 206 31.59 -16.43 50.64
CA ILE A 206 31.27 -16.29 52.07
C ILE A 206 30.98 -17.69 52.64
N PHE A 207 31.84 -18.17 53.55
CA PHE A 207 31.66 -19.46 54.22
C PHE A 207 30.34 -19.45 55.03
N GLY A 208 29.42 -20.36 54.71
CA GLY A 208 28.08 -20.44 55.33
C GLY A 208 26.96 -19.75 54.54
N GLY A 209 27.28 -18.99 53.47
CA GLY A 209 26.32 -18.37 52.56
C GLY A 209 25.54 -17.18 53.17
N ASP A 210 25.51 -16.05 52.48
CA ASP A 210 24.63 -14.94 52.86
C ASP A 210 23.17 -15.29 52.51
N LYS A 211 22.36 -15.67 53.51
CA LYS A 211 20.94 -16.06 53.33
C LYS A 211 20.14 -15.02 52.55
N THR A 212 20.47 -13.74 52.66
CA THR A 212 19.78 -12.68 51.92
C THR A 212 20.16 -12.67 50.43
N ARG A 213 21.42 -12.98 50.10
CA ARG A 213 21.87 -13.13 48.71
C ARG A 213 21.35 -14.41 48.06
N ILE A 214 21.24 -15.50 48.82
CA ILE A 214 20.65 -16.75 48.33
C ILE A 214 19.19 -16.51 47.92
N ARG A 215 18.40 -15.86 48.78
CA ARG A 215 17.01 -15.50 48.46
C ARG A 215 16.91 -14.59 47.23
N LYS A 216 17.76 -13.56 47.13
CA LYS A 216 17.80 -12.67 45.95
C LYS A 216 18.17 -13.41 44.65
N LEU A 217 19.05 -14.42 44.74
CA LEU A 217 19.42 -15.26 43.61
C LEU A 217 18.25 -16.17 43.20
N GLU A 218 17.51 -16.73 44.16
CA GLU A 218 16.30 -17.52 43.89
C GLU A 218 15.21 -16.67 43.21
N GLU A 219 14.93 -15.46 43.73
CA GLU A 219 13.98 -14.51 43.14
C GLU A 219 14.39 -14.10 41.71
N LEU A 220 15.69 -13.86 41.47
CA LEU A 220 16.22 -13.54 40.15
C LEU A 220 16.13 -14.73 39.19
N ASN A 221 16.43 -15.95 39.65
CA ASN A 221 16.31 -17.16 38.85
C ASN A 221 14.85 -17.43 38.45
N GLU A 222 13.90 -17.17 39.34
CA GLU A 222 12.48 -17.28 38.99
C GLU A 222 12.07 -16.24 37.94
N THR A 223 12.58 -15.01 38.05
CA THR A 223 12.37 -13.96 37.03
C THR A 223 12.97 -14.34 35.68
N ILE A 224 14.14 -14.98 35.67
CA ILE A 224 14.79 -15.51 34.47
C ILE A 224 13.90 -16.55 33.80
N LYS A 225 13.37 -17.53 34.57
CA LYS A 225 12.46 -18.54 34.01
C LYS A 225 11.24 -17.93 33.33
N VAL A 226 10.57 -16.98 33.99
CA VAL A 226 9.37 -16.34 33.40
C VAL A 226 9.72 -15.54 32.15
N THR A 227 10.89 -14.90 32.12
CA THR A 227 11.36 -14.16 30.94
C THR A 227 11.75 -15.11 29.81
N GLU A 228 12.28 -16.29 30.13
CA GLU A 228 12.60 -17.34 29.17
C GLU A 228 11.32 -17.89 28.51
N GLU A 229 10.28 -18.14 29.30
CA GLU A 229 8.94 -18.50 28.80
C GLU A 229 8.35 -17.40 27.90
N ALA A 230 8.44 -16.14 28.33
CA ALA A 230 8.02 -14.98 27.53
C ALA A 230 8.78 -14.91 26.19
N LYS A 231 10.09 -15.16 26.20
CA LYS A 231 10.92 -15.23 24.99
C LYS A 231 10.52 -16.37 24.06
N LEU A 232 10.19 -17.55 24.60
CA LEU A 232 9.68 -18.67 23.80
C LEU A 232 8.33 -18.34 23.15
N CYS A 233 7.44 -17.62 23.85
CA CYS A 233 6.21 -17.09 23.25
C CYS A 233 6.48 -16.08 22.13
N ALA A 234 7.39 -15.11 22.35
CA ALA A 234 7.76 -14.11 21.34
C ALA A 234 8.33 -14.75 20.07
N VAL A 235 9.23 -15.74 20.22
CA VAL A 235 9.83 -16.45 19.08
C VAL A 235 8.77 -17.21 18.29
N ARG A 236 7.86 -17.92 18.96
CA ARG A 236 6.77 -18.63 18.28
C ARG A 236 5.87 -17.68 17.50
N GLU A 237 5.56 -16.52 18.07
CA GLU A 237 4.75 -15.51 17.39
C GLU A 237 5.47 -14.90 16.18
N TYR A 238 6.75 -14.57 16.32
CA TYR A 238 7.56 -14.09 15.20
C TYR A 238 7.62 -15.10 14.05
N GLU A 239 7.87 -16.39 14.34
CA GLU A 239 7.87 -17.43 13.30
C GLU A 239 6.49 -17.62 12.65
N ARG A 240 5.41 -17.50 13.42
CA ARG A 240 4.04 -17.52 12.87
C ARG A 240 3.81 -16.36 11.90
N ILE A 241 4.24 -15.15 12.25
CA ILE A 241 4.15 -13.98 11.38
C ILE A 241 4.97 -14.19 10.11
N LYS A 242 6.21 -14.69 10.22
CA LYS A 242 7.07 -14.99 9.06
C LYS A 242 6.40 -15.92 8.07
N GLU A 243 5.82 -17.01 8.55
CA GLU A 243 5.14 -18.01 7.72
C GLU A 243 3.90 -17.42 7.02
N ASN A 244 3.10 -16.64 7.76
CA ASN A 244 1.95 -15.95 7.21
C ASN A 244 2.36 -14.94 6.13
N ASN A 245 3.37 -14.10 6.40
CA ASN A 245 3.90 -13.17 5.40
C ASN A 245 4.36 -13.92 4.15
N ARG A 246 5.05 -15.05 4.27
CA ARG A 246 5.50 -15.84 3.12
C ARG A 246 4.31 -16.31 2.27
N SER A 247 3.34 -16.96 2.89
CA SER A 247 2.15 -17.49 2.21
C SER A 247 1.32 -16.38 1.55
N GLU A 248 1.12 -15.27 2.24
CA GLU A 248 0.36 -14.12 1.71
C GLU A 248 1.09 -13.39 0.59
N LEU A 249 2.42 -13.29 0.65
CA LEU A 249 3.20 -12.72 -0.46
C LEU A 249 3.11 -13.56 -1.73
N GLU A 250 3.13 -14.88 -1.60
CA GLU A 250 2.93 -15.78 -2.75
C GLU A 250 1.51 -15.71 -3.31
N ARG A 251 0.50 -15.58 -2.44
CA ARG A 251 -0.89 -15.38 -2.85
C ARG A 251 -1.06 -14.06 -3.60
N LEU A 252 -0.54 -12.97 -3.02
CA LEU A 252 -0.53 -11.64 -3.60
C LEU A 252 0.09 -11.62 -5.00
N GLU A 253 1.23 -12.29 -5.18
CA GLU A 253 1.90 -12.36 -6.48
C GLU A 253 1.02 -13.02 -7.54
N ARG A 254 0.38 -14.14 -7.21
CA ARG A 254 -0.50 -14.87 -8.14
C ARG A 254 -1.73 -14.05 -8.51
N GLU A 255 -2.41 -13.50 -7.51
CA GLU A 255 -3.60 -12.66 -7.72
C GLU A 255 -3.24 -11.42 -8.56
N ARG A 256 -2.11 -10.76 -8.26
CA ARG A 256 -1.66 -9.58 -9.02
C ARG A 256 -1.44 -9.89 -10.49
N GLN A 257 -0.77 -11.00 -10.78
CA GLN A 257 -0.49 -11.40 -12.16
C GLN A 257 -1.78 -11.65 -12.94
N GLU A 258 -2.75 -12.35 -12.34
CA GLU A 258 -4.04 -12.64 -12.97
C GLU A 258 -4.87 -11.36 -13.17
N ASP A 259 -5.01 -10.54 -12.13
CA ASP A 259 -5.78 -9.31 -12.18
C ASP A 259 -5.23 -8.32 -13.19
N PHE A 260 -3.90 -8.16 -13.26
CA PHE A 260 -3.27 -7.21 -14.17
C PHE A 260 -3.34 -7.69 -15.61
N LEU A 261 -3.25 -9.00 -15.84
CA LEU A 261 -3.48 -9.58 -17.16
C LEU A 261 -4.91 -9.32 -17.63
N ASN A 262 -5.90 -9.54 -16.75
CA ASN A 262 -7.31 -9.29 -17.04
C ASN A 262 -7.62 -7.81 -17.27
N MET A 263 -7.04 -6.92 -16.45
CA MET A 263 -7.07 -5.47 -16.63
C MET A 263 -6.57 -5.07 -18.02
N LEU A 264 -5.34 -5.47 -18.38
CA LEU A 264 -4.72 -5.10 -19.64
C LEU A 264 -5.51 -5.66 -20.83
N LYS A 265 -5.97 -6.92 -20.74
CA LYS A 265 -6.79 -7.53 -21.77
C LYS A 265 -8.10 -6.77 -21.96
N GLY A 266 -8.81 -6.45 -20.88
CA GLY A 266 -10.04 -5.67 -20.93
C GLY A 266 -9.82 -4.29 -21.53
N PHE A 267 -8.80 -3.58 -21.05
CA PHE A 267 -8.41 -2.27 -21.55
C PHE A 267 -8.11 -2.31 -23.06
N VAL A 268 -7.23 -3.20 -23.53
CA VAL A 268 -6.84 -3.27 -24.95
C VAL A 268 -8.02 -3.63 -25.84
N ILE A 269 -8.83 -4.63 -25.46
CA ILE A 269 -10.01 -5.03 -26.24
C ILE A 269 -10.99 -3.84 -26.36
N ASN A 270 -11.21 -3.12 -25.25
CA ASN A 270 -12.06 -1.94 -25.25
C ASN A 270 -11.49 -0.83 -26.17
N GLN A 271 -10.20 -0.51 -26.07
CA GLN A 271 -9.57 0.52 -26.90
C GLN A 271 -9.68 0.19 -28.39
N VAL A 272 -9.37 -1.04 -28.79
CA VAL A 272 -9.45 -1.47 -30.19
C VAL A 272 -10.88 -1.40 -30.70
N ALA A 273 -11.84 -1.96 -29.96
CA ALA A 273 -13.24 -1.99 -30.39
C ALA A 273 -13.84 -0.59 -30.59
N TYR A 274 -13.53 0.37 -29.71
CA TYR A 274 -14.00 1.74 -29.86
C TYR A 274 -13.22 2.53 -30.91
N ALA A 275 -11.91 2.30 -31.05
CA ALA A 275 -11.14 2.89 -32.13
C ALA A 275 -11.71 2.49 -33.51
N GLU A 276 -12.05 1.21 -33.71
CA GLU A 276 -12.71 0.73 -34.93
C GLU A 276 -14.08 1.37 -35.14
N LYS A 277 -14.92 1.46 -34.09
CA LYS A 277 -16.23 2.14 -34.17
C LYS A 277 -16.09 3.61 -34.57
N ILE A 278 -15.11 4.31 -34.00
CA ILE A 278 -14.86 5.73 -34.28
C ILE A 278 -14.28 5.90 -35.70
N ALA A 279 -13.33 5.06 -36.11
CA ALA A 279 -12.78 5.06 -37.45
C ALA A 279 -13.88 4.89 -38.50
N LYS A 280 -14.79 3.93 -38.30
CA LYS A 280 -15.93 3.71 -39.20
C LYS A 280 -16.89 4.92 -39.28
N VAL A 281 -17.06 5.65 -38.19
CA VAL A 281 -17.85 6.89 -38.20
C VAL A 281 -17.20 7.93 -39.13
N TRP A 282 -15.87 8.07 -39.08
CA TRP A 282 -15.14 9.01 -39.92
C TRP A 282 -15.01 8.55 -41.38
N GLU A 283 -14.84 7.25 -41.62
CA GLU A 283 -14.82 6.65 -42.96
C GLU A 283 -16.12 6.94 -43.72
N ASN A 284 -17.27 6.74 -43.06
CA ASN A 284 -18.57 7.07 -43.65
C ASN A 284 -18.67 8.55 -44.06
N VAL A 285 -18.14 9.48 -43.26
CA VAL A 285 -18.11 10.91 -43.61
C VAL A 285 -17.22 11.16 -44.82
N ALA A 286 -16.05 10.53 -44.88
CA ALA A 286 -15.13 10.67 -46.01
C ALA A 286 -15.74 10.15 -47.31
N ASP A 287 -16.46 9.03 -47.27
CA ASP A 287 -17.15 8.46 -48.43
C ASP A 287 -18.30 9.37 -48.89
N GLU A 288 -19.13 9.85 -47.96
CA GLU A 288 -20.27 10.73 -48.23
C GLU A 288 -19.86 12.10 -48.80
N THR A 289 -18.64 12.53 -48.52
CA THR A 289 -18.06 13.82 -48.98
C THR A 289 -17.05 13.66 -50.12
N SER A 290 -16.87 12.45 -50.66
CA SER A 290 -15.90 12.14 -51.73
C SER A 290 -16.10 12.94 -53.04
N GLY A 291 -17.28 13.55 -53.23
CA GLY A 291 -17.57 14.44 -54.37
C GLY A 291 -16.59 15.61 -54.51
N TYR A 292 -16.18 16.23 -53.40
CA TYR A 292 -15.21 17.35 -53.41
C TYR A 292 -13.85 16.95 -54.00
N ARG A 293 -13.48 15.66 -53.92
CA ARG A 293 -12.23 15.16 -54.49
C ARG A 293 -12.28 15.03 -56.01
N LYS A 294 -13.46 14.77 -56.57
CA LYS A 294 -13.67 14.56 -58.02
C LYS A 294 -13.78 15.89 -58.77
N GLU A 295 -14.34 16.92 -58.14
CA GLU A 295 -14.46 18.26 -58.72
C GLU A 295 -13.11 19.00 -58.81
N ASN A 296 -12.14 18.73 -57.92
CA ASN A 296 -10.80 19.35 -57.97
C ASN A 296 -9.84 18.77 -59.02
N ASN A 297 -10.21 17.66 -59.67
CA ASN A 297 -9.41 16.98 -60.70
C ASN A 297 -9.99 17.15 -62.13
N SER A 298 -11.00 18.01 -62.29
CA SER A 298 -11.62 18.38 -63.57
C SER A 298 -11.33 19.84 -63.89
#